data_AF-A0A3P9HB65-F1
#
_entry.id   AF-A0A3P9HB65-F1
#
_cell.length_a   1.000
_cell.length_b   1.000
_cell.length_c   1.000
_cell.angle_alpha   90.00
_cell.angle_beta   90.00
_cell.angle_gamma   90.00
#
_symmetry.space_group_name_H-M   'P 1'
#
loop_
_entity.id
_entity.type
_entity.pdbx_description
1 polymer ?
#
loop_
_entity_poly.entity_id
_entity_poly.type
_entity_poly.pdbx_seq_one_letter_code
_entity_poly.pdbx_strand_id
1 'polypeptide(L)'
;MAEMKVAPVSGLSALFSVQHSCFFFPPAPSPTTPLNYLATKCVDTGKNQQETKWLMPWGPNQCDKLQSFDDAMAKRIEANDIVFAVHIPSPNKEMSPWFQFMLVILQFNIAFKMNNQIGEDSCWTAKK
;
A
#
# COMPACT_ATOMS: atom_id res chain seq x y z
N MET A 1 -6.59 65.08 31.23
CA MET A 1 -7.13 63.85 31.84
C MET A 1 -6.96 62.73 30.84
N ALA A 2 -6.40 61.60 31.25
CA ALA A 2 -5.95 60.53 30.37
C ALA A 2 -7.14 59.71 29.85
N GLU A 3 -7.26 59.58 28.54
CA GLU A 3 -8.16 58.60 27.90
C GLU A 3 -7.37 57.33 27.64
N MET A 4 -7.65 56.30 28.45
CA MET A 4 -7.10 54.96 28.31
C MET A 4 -7.72 54.30 27.07
N LYS A 5 -6.94 54.13 26.01
CA LYS A 5 -7.39 53.52 24.76
C LYS A 5 -7.48 52.00 24.94
N VAL A 6 -8.71 51.51 25.16
CA VAL A 6 -9.05 50.09 25.34
C VAL A 6 -8.76 49.31 24.06
N ALA A 7 -8.01 48.21 24.18
CA ALA A 7 -7.69 47.28 23.10
C ALA A 7 -8.95 46.57 22.55
N PRO A 8 -8.98 46.15 21.27
CA PRO A 8 -10.21 45.72 20.60
C PRO A 8 -10.69 44.35 21.12
N VAL A 9 -11.88 44.36 21.72
CA VAL A 9 -12.61 43.20 22.29
C VAL A 9 -12.97 42.13 21.24
N SER A 10 -12.83 42.43 19.94
CA SER A 10 -13.15 41.52 18.84
C SER A 10 -12.16 40.35 18.68
N GLY A 11 -10.89 40.51 19.08
CA GLY A 11 -9.86 39.47 18.93
C GLY A 11 -10.00 38.32 19.94
N LEU A 12 -10.39 38.62 21.19
CA LEU A 12 -10.54 37.60 22.23
C LEU A 12 -11.78 36.73 22.01
N SER A 13 -12.87 37.29 21.50
CA SER A 13 -14.12 36.52 21.30
C SER A 13 -13.95 35.44 20.22
N ALA A 14 -13.15 35.69 19.18
CA ALA A 14 -12.88 34.70 18.13
C ALA A 14 -12.05 33.51 18.63
N LEU A 15 -11.10 33.75 19.54
CA LEU A 15 -10.27 32.70 20.14
C LEU A 15 -11.09 31.76 21.04
N PHE A 16 -12.05 32.31 21.79
CA PHE A 16 -12.95 31.50 22.63
C PHE A 16 -13.92 30.64 21.81
N SER A 17 -14.41 31.11 20.66
CA SER A 17 -15.28 30.33 19.78
C SER A 17 -14.57 29.17 19.08
N VAL A 18 -13.29 29.32 18.74
CA VAL A 18 -12.47 28.27 18.10
C VAL A 18 -12.07 27.19 19.10
N GLN A 19 -11.76 27.55 20.35
CA GLN A 19 -11.34 26.57 21.37
C GLN A 19 -12.48 25.64 21.82
N HIS A 20 -13.74 26.12 21.82
CA HIS A 20 -14.89 25.32 22.23
C HIS A 20 -15.44 24.44 21.10
N SER A 21 -15.27 24.80 19.83
CA SER A 21 -15.87 24.07 18.70
C SER A 21 -15.17 22.75 18.37
N CYS A 22 -13.88 22.59 18.71
CA CYS A 22 -13.15 21.32 18.52
C CYS A 22 -13.52 20.23 19.55
N PHE A 23 -14.17 20.58 20.66
CA PHE A 23 -14.50 19.64 21.75
C PHE A 23 -15.89 18.99 21.63
N PHE A 24 -16.80 19.56 20.84
CA PHE A 24 -18.16 19.05 20.69
C PHE A 24 -18.35 18.13 19.47
N PHE A 25 -17.35 18.00 18.60
CA PHE A 25 -17.39 17.06 17.49
C PHE A 25 -16.87 15.68 17.93
N PRO A 26 -17.56 14.58 17.59
CA PRO A 26 -17.01 13.25 17.80
C PRO A 26 -15.67 13.12 17.04
N PRO A 27 -14.68 12.40 17.59
CA PRO A 27 -13.40 12.24 16.94
C PRO A 27 -13.62 11.60 15.56
N ALA A 28 -13.28 12.35 14.51
CA ALA A 28 -13.25 11.81 13.17
C ALA A 28 -12.18 10.71 13.11
N PRO A 29 -12.43 9.61 12.39
CA PRO A 29 -11.40 8.61 12.16
C PRO A 29 -10.21 9.22 11.42
N SER A 30 -9.04 8.62 11.57
CA SER A 30 -7.83 9.05 10.87
C SER A 30 -8.10 9.23 9.37
N PRO A 31 -7.61 10.31 8.74
CA PRO A 31 -7.92 10.63 7.34
C PRO A 31 -7.38 9.59 6.35
N THR A 32 -6.41 8.76 6.75
CA THR A 32 -5.83 7.72 5.91
C THR A 32 -5.42 6.52 6.78
N THR A 33 -5.71 5.32 6.29
CA THR A 33 -5.34 4.06 6.96
C THR A 33 -4.29 3.33 6.12
N PRO A 34 -3.02 3.29 6.54
CA PRO A 34 -2.01 2.49 5.86
C PRO A 34 -2.24 0.99 6.13
N LEU A 35 -2.22 0.18 5.07
CA LEU A 35 -2.29 -1.27 5.16
C LEU A 35 -1.09 -1.89 4.43
N ASN A 36 -0.39 -2.80 5.10
CA ASN A 36 0.75 -3.51 4.53
C ASN A 36 0.29 -4.81 3.88
N TYR A 37 0.55 -4.97 2.58
CA TYR A 37 0.26 -6.18 1.82
C TYR A 37 1.56 -6.91 1.50
N LEU A 38 1.61 -8.20 1.81
CA LEU A 38 2.67 -9.08 1.34
C LEU A 38 2.25 -9.74 0.03
N ALA A 39 3.03 -9.51 -1.04
CA ALA A 39 2.79 -10.16 -2.31
C ALA A 39 3.02 -11.67 -2.23
N THR A 40 2.06 -12.42 -2.75
CA THR A 40 2.20 -13.88 -2.92
C THR A 40 2.96 -14.13 -4.20
N LYS A 41 4.01 -14.96 -4.13
CA LYS A 41 4.76 -15.38 -5.32
C LYS A 41 3.99 -16.54 -5.95
N CYS A 42 3.48 -16.33 -7.15
CA CYS A 42 2.76 -17.32 -7.94
C CYS A 42 3.65 -17.78 -9.10
N VAL A 43 3.45 -19.03 -9.54
CA VAL A 43 4.13 -19.58 -10.72
C VAL A 43 3.17 -19.58 -11.91
N ASP A 44 3.59 -19.00 -13.03
CA ASP A 44 2.88 -19.13 -14.31
C ASP A 44 3.58 -20.15 -15.21
N THR A 45 2.97 -21.31 -15.40
CA THR A 45 3.55 -22.41 -16.21
C THR A 45 3.23 -22.29 -17.70
N GLY A 46 2.74 -21.12 -18.16
CA GLY A 46 2.96 -20.66 -19.52
C GLY A 46 2.31 -21.47 -20.64
N LYS A 47 1.24 -22.24 -20.39
CA LYS A 47 0.55 -22.93 -21.50
C LYS A 47 -0.07 -21.95 -22.52
N ASN A 48 -0.33 -20.69 -22.14
CA ASN A 48 -0.83 -19.63 -23.01
C ASN A 48 -0.30 -18.25 -22.56
N GLN A 49 0.94 -17.89 -22.92
CA GLN A 49 1.50 -16.54 -22.67
C GLN A 49 0.77 -15.40 -23.42
N GLN A 50 -0.26 -15.72 -24.22
CA GLN A 50 -1.01 -14.76 -25.03
C GLN A 50 -2.31 -14.27 -24.36
N GLU A 51 -2.79 -14.94 -23.30
CA GLU A 51 -3.97 -14.51 -22.56
C GLU A 51 -3.59 -14.02 -21.16
N THR A 52 -4.12 -12.86 -20.76
CA THR A 52 -3.93 -12.31 -19.41
C THR A 52 -4.63 -13.20 -18.37
N LYS A 53 -3.89 -14.15 -17.80
CA LYS A 53 -4.39 -15.01 -16.74
C LYS A 53 -4.27 -14.29 -15.39
N TRP A 54 -5.41 -14.09 -14.73
CA TRP A 54 -5.45 -13.53 -13.38
C TRP A 54 -5.04 -14.59 -12.35
N LEU A 55 -3.89 -14.41 -11.71
CA LEU A 55 -3.40 -15.29 -10.66
C LEU A 55 -3.90 -14.81 -9.30
N MET A 56 -4.82 -15.55 -8.70
CA MET A 56 -5.38 -15.18 -7.40
C MET A 56 -4.48 -15.66 -6.24
N PRO A 57 -4.11 -14.79 -5.30
CA PRO A 57 -3.28 -15.19 -4.16
C PRO A 57 -4.03 -16.04 -3.12
N TRP A 58 -5.37 -16.09 -3.16
CA TRP A 58 -6.19 -16.86 -2.23
C TRP A 58 -7.54 -17.23 -2.87
N GLY A 59 -8.32 -18.07 -2.19
CA GLY A 59 -9.63 -18.53 -2.65
C GLY A 59 -9.60 -19.88 -3.36
N PRO A 60 -10.73 -20.33 -3.94
CA PRO A 60 -10.82 -21.62 -4.62
C PRO A 60 -9.92 -21.71 -5.86
N ASN A 61 -9.66 -20.57 -6.50
CA ASN A 61 -8.82 -20.45 -7.69
C ASN A 61 -7.42 -19.92 -7.35
N GLN A 62 -6.89 -20.26 -6.16
CA GLN A 62 -5.57 -19.80 -5.77
C GLN A 62 -4.48 -20.32 -6.73
N CYS A 63 -3.48 -19.49 -6.98
CA CYS A 63 -2.31 -19.85 -7.78
C CYS A 63 -1.42 -20.88 -7.06
N ASP A 64 -0.53 -21.52 -7.83
CA ASP A 64 0.57 -22.31 -7.27
C ASP A 64 1.58 -21.38 -6.59
N LYS A 65 1.61 -21.44 -5.26
CA LYS A 65 2.41 -20.54 -4.43
C LYS A 65 3.83 -21.04 -4.27
N LEU A 66 4.75 -20.10 -4.31
CA LEU A 66 6.15 -20.31 -3.98
C LEU A 66 6.45 -19.71 -2.60
N GLN A 67 7.00 -20.52 -1.69
CA GLN A 67 7.36 -20.07 -0.34
C GLN A 67 8.66 -19.26 -0.38
N SER A 68 9.70 -19.82 -1.00
CA SER A 68 11.03 -19.22 -1.08
C SER A 68 11.58 -19.20 -2.52
N PHE A 69 12.53 -18.31 -2.80
CA PHE A 69 13.24 -18.29 -4.08
C PHE A 69 14.14 -19.53 -4.26
N ASP A 70 14.60 -20.14 -3.17
CA ASP A 70 15.39 -21.38 -3.21
C ASP A 70 14.56 -22.55 -3.77
N ASP A 71 13.26 -22.61 -3.43
CA ASP A 71 12.34 -23.60 -4.01
C ASP A 71 12.18 -23.42 -5.52
N ALA A 72 12.22 -22.18 -6.02
CA ALA A 72 12.14 -21.91 -7.46
C ALA A 72 13.39 -22.37 -8.18
N MET A 73 14.57 -22.14 -7.58
CA MET A 73 15.82 -22.65 -8.12
C MET A 73 15.82 -24.18 -8.17
N ALA A 74 15.35 -24.85 -7.11
CA ALA A 74 15.25 -26.31 -7.08
C ALA A 74 14.29 -26.86 -8.14
N LYS A 75 13.18 -26.16 -8.38
CA LYS A 75 12.18 -26.52 -9.41
C LYS A 75 12.51 -26.01 -10.81
N ARG A 76 13.64 -25.31 -10.99
CA ARG A 76 14.07 -24.69 -12.26
C ARG A 76 13.02 -23.74 -12.87
N ILE A 77 12.36 -22.96 -12.02
CA ILE A 77 11.39 -21.95 -12.46
C ILE A 77 12.15 -20.71 -12.93
N GLU A 78 11.84 -20.21 -14.13
CA GLU A 78 12.47 -19.02 -14.65
C GLU A 78 11.99 -17.75 -13.94
N ALA A 79 12.81 -16.70 -13.95
CA ALA A 79 12.45 -15.42 -13.34
C ALA A 79 11.21 -14.78 -13.99
N ASN A 80 10.97 -15.03 -15.28
CA ASN A 80 9.79 -14.50 -15.99
C ASN A 80 8.49 -15.23 -15.60
N ASP A 81 8.58 -16.44 -15.04
CA ASP A 81 7.43 -17.25 -14.66
C ASP A 81 6.97 -16.97 -13.22
N ILE A 82 7.68 -16.10 -12.49
CA ILE A 82 7.32 -15.69 -11.14
C ILE A 82 6.49 -14.42 -11.20
N VAL A 83 5.24 -14.51 -10.75
CA VAL A 83 4.30 -13.38 -10.70
C VAL A 83 4.02 -13.01 -9.24
N PHE A 84 4.20 -11.74 -8.91
CA PHE A 84 3.85 -11.20 -7.59
C PHE A 84 2.38 -10.78 -7.58
N ALA A 85 1.52 -11.58 -6.98
CA ALA A 85 0.08 -11.34 -6.89
C ALA A 85 -0.32 -10.75 -5.54
N VAL A 86 -1.09 -9.65 -5.58
CA VAL A 86 -1.74 -9.03 -4.43
C VAL A 86 -3.21 -8.83 -4.76
N HIS A 87 -4.09 -9.18 -3.82
CA HIS A 87 -5.52 -8.89 -3.92
C HIS A 87 -5.88 -7.87 -2.85
N ILE A 88 -6.36 -6.71 -3.31
CA ILE A 88 -6.91 -5.64 -2.48
C ILE A 88 -8.40 -5.59 -2.78
N PRO A 89 -9.28 -5.65 -1.76
CA PRO A 89 -9.01 -5.73 -0.32
C PRO A 89 -8.56 -7.13 0.14
N SER A 90 -8.12 -7.24 1.41
CA SER A 90 -7.77 -8.53 2.04
C SER A 90 -8.96 -9.50 2.06
N PRO A 91 -8.74 -10.82 2.23
CA PRO A 91 -9.82 -11.80 2.28
C PRO A 91 -10.94 -11.40 3.24
N ASN A 92 -12.19 -11.60 2.82
CA ASN A 92 -13.40 -11.28 3.60
C ASN A 92 -13.58 -9.79 3.94
N LYS A 93 -12.89 -8.88 3.23
CA LYS A 93 -13.12 -7.45 3.29
C LYS A 93 -13.56 -6.96 1.94
N GLU A 94 -14.28 -5.84 1.93
CA GLU A 94 -14.71 -5.14 0.73
C GLU A 94 -14.26 -3.68 0.80
N MET A 95 -13.92 -3.09 -0.34
CA MET A 95 -13.56 -1.68 -0.43
C MET A 95 -14.84 -0.89 -0.64
N SER A 96 -15.17 0.02 0.28
CA SER A 96 -16.36 0.87 0.15
C SER A 96 -16.10 2.03 -0.82
N PRO A 97 -17.11 2.47 -1.60
CA PRO A 97 -17.01 3.70 -2.40
C PRO A 97 -16.76 4.98 -1.58
N TRP A 98 -16.92 4.94 -0.26
CA TRP A 98 -16.58 6.06 0.63
C TRP A 98 -15.07 6.34 0.72
N PHE A 99 -14.23 5.40 0.28
CA PHE A 99 -12.80 5.66 0.12
C PHE A 99 -12.57 6.46 -1.17
N GLN A 100 -12.19 7.73 -1.03
CA GLN A 100 -12.06 8.67 -2.15
C GLN A 100 -10.82 8.40 -3.01
N PHE A 101 -9.80 7.74 -2.46
CA PHE A 101 -8.56 7.41 -3.17
C PHE A 101 -7.98 6.09 -2.68
N MET A 102 -7.16 5.47 -3.53
CA MET A 102 -6.31 4.35 -3.20
C MET A 102 -4.88 4.70 -3.58
N LEU A 103 -3.95 4.55 -2.65
CA LEU A 103 -2.53 4.78 -2.86
C LEU A 103 -1.77 3.49 -2.56
N VAL A 104 -0.95 3.05 -3.51
CA VAL A 104 -0.17 1.81 -3.42
C VAL A 104 1.30 2.17 -3.51
N ILE A 105 2.08 1.74 -2.52
CA ILE A 105 3.53 1.90 -2.48
C ILE A 105 4.17 0.51 -2.53
N LEU A 106 5.04 0.28 -3.51
CA LEU A 106 5.81 -0.95 -3.60
C LEU A 106 7.06 -0.84 -2.73
N GLN A 107 7.24 -1.82 -1.85
CA GLN A 107 8.43 -1.96 -1.03
C GLN A 107 9.11 -3.28 -1.40
N PHE A 108 10.30 -3.19 -1.99
CA PHE A 108 11.08 -4.35 -2.39
C PHE A 108 12.00 -4.78 -1.24
N ASN A 109 11.97 -6.07 -0.90
CA ASN A 109 12.93 -6.67 0.02
C ASN A 109 13.98 -7.43 -0.79
N ILE A 110 15.19 -6.87 -0.87
CA ILE A 110 16.30 -7.41 -1.66
C ILE A 110 17.34 -7.98 -0.71
N ALA A 111 17.62 -9.28 -0.84
CA ALA A 111 18.67 -9.93 -0.07
C ALA A 111 20.05 -9.60 -0.66
N PHE A 112 20.96 -9.15 0.19
CA PHE A 112 22.34 -8.89 -0.22
C PHE A 112 23.10 -10.20 -0.45
N LYS A 113 23.81 -10.29 -1.58
CA LYS A 113 24.71 -11.40 -1.91
C LYS A 113 26.00 -10.83 -2.52
N MET A 114 27.15 -11.30 -2.05
CA MET A 114 28.46 -10.81 -2.50
C MET A 114 28.67 -10.95 -4.02
N ASN A 115 28.10 -12.01 -4.61
CA ASN A 115 28.17 -12.34 -6.04
C ASN A 115 27.03 -11.73 -6.87
N ASN A 116 26.10 -10.99 -6.27
CA ASN A 116 24.99 -10.34 -6.98
C ASN A 116 24.62 -9.03 -6.29
N GLN A 117 25.46 -8.02 -6.51
CA GLN A 117 25.28 -6.69 -5.93
C GLN A 117 24.41 -5.83 -6.85
N ILE A 118 23.68 -4.89 -6.24
CA ILE A 118 22.90 -3.90 -6.97
C ILE A 118 23.87 -2.90 -7.60
N GLY A 119 23.85 -2.76 -8.93
CA GLY A 119 24.67 -1.77 -9.63
C GLY A 119 24.16 -0.34 -9.40
N GLU A 120 25.05 0.65 -9.53
CA GLU A 120 24.74 2.07 -9.30
C GLU A 120 23.57 2.57 -10.17
N ASP A 121 23.44 2.07 -11.40
CA ASP A 121 22.37 2.43 -12.35
C ASP A 121 21.26 1.37 -12.46
N SER A 122 21.02 0.61 -11.39
CA SER A 122 19.96 -0.40 -11.39
C SER A 122 18.56 0.23 -11.50
N CYS A 123 17.75 -0.28 -12.42
CA CYS A 123 16.37 0.15 -12.62
C CYS A 123 15.44 -1.07 -12.62
N TRP A 124 14.35 -0.99 -11.87
CA TRP A 124 13.33 -2.04 -11.83
C TRP A 124 12.26 -1.75 -12.87
N THR A 125 12.00 -2.72 -13.74
CA THR A 125 10.89 -2.67 -14.70
C THR A 125 9.89 -3.77 -14.38
N ALA A 126 8.62 -3.41 -14.20
CA ALA A 126 7.54 -4.38 -14.14
C ALA A 126 7.08 -4.74 -15.55
N LYS A 127 7.04 -6.03 -15.88
CA LYS A 127 6.37 -6.51 -17.10
C LYS A 127 4.87 -6.63 -16.83
N LYS A 128 4.07 -6.26 -17.83
CA LYS A 128 2.63 -6.42 -17.83
C LYS A 128 2.24 -7.76 -18.46
#